data_AF-A0A9E0NS53-F1
#
_entry.id   AF-A0A9E0NS53-F1
#
_cell.length_a   1.000
_cell.length_b   1.000
_cell.length_c   1.000
_cell.angle_alpha   90.00
_cell.angle_beta   90.00
_cell.angle_gamma   90.00
#
_symmetry.space_group_name_H-M   'P 1'
#
loop_
_entity.id
_entity.type
_entity.pdbx_description
1 polymer ?
#
loop_
_entity_poly.entity_id
_entity_poly.type
_entity_poly.pdbx_seq_one_letter_code
_entity_poly.pdbx_strand_id
1 'polypeptide(L)'
;MKMIDYSVYLVLDPELCGGLDGMLRVTEAAMAGGAGVVQLRAPQWKKRQWLDAARALQPLCRQGGAVFVVNDQVDVALAVGADGVHVGQQDLPVAVVRQLMGPQALIGLSVNHAGQLAAVPPGADYLGLGPVFATSTKKDAAPVLGLAQLAGLAAASPLPTVGIGGITPANAGSVFAAGVDGVALVSAICSAADPASVTRELYALKGTRP
;
A
#
# COMPACT_ATOMS: atom_id res chain seq x y z
N MET A 1 -4.40 2.58 19.93
CA MET A 1 -3.96 2.72 18.53
C MET A 1 -5.15 3.15 17.69
N LYS A 2 -4.96 4.07 16.73
CA LYS A 2 -5.98 4.43 15.75
C LYS A 2 -6.29 3.19 14.92
N MET A 3 -7.57 2.86 14.72
CA MET A 3 -7.96 1.76 13.83
C MET A 3 -7.63 2.20 12.38
N ILE A 4 -6.91 1.37 11.65
CA ILE A 4 -6.50 1.65 10.27
C ILE A 4 -7.46 0.91 9.33
N ASP A 5 -8.06 1.64 8.39
CA ASP A 5 -8.88 1.04 7.34
C ASP A 5 -8.01 0.67 6.14
N TYR A 6 -7.68 -0.62 6.01
CA TYR A 6 -6.89 -1.15 4.89
C TYR A 6 -7.71 -1.42 3.64
N SER A 7 -9.04 -1.28 3.68
CA SER A 7 -9.96 -1.77 2.63
C SER A 7 -9.53 -1.36 1.23
N VAL A 8 -9.21 -0.09 1.04
CA VAL A 8 -8.56 0.40 -0.17
C VAL A 8 -7.27 1.13 0.19
N TYR A 9 -6.18 0.57 -0.30
CA TYR A 9 -4.83 1.08 -0.14
C TYR A 9 -4.37 1.63 -1.50
N LEU A 10 -4.23 2.95 -1.61
CA LEU A 10 -3.63 3.58 -2.78
C LEU A 10 -2.10 3.55 -2.69
N VAL A 11 -1.44 2.99 -3.70
CA VAL A 11 0.01 3.13 -3.89
C VAL A 11 0.22 4.04 -5.09
N LEU A 12 0.79 5.23 -4.85
CA LEU A 12 1.03 6.22 -5.89
C LEU A 12 2.14 5.79 -6.82
N ASP A 13 2.03 6.21 -8.09
CA ASP A 13 3.10 6.10 -9.09
C ASP A 13 3.09 7.41 -9.89
N PRO A 14 4.15 8.24 -9.81
CA PRO A 14 4.12 9.57 -10.38
C PRO A 14 4.06 9.56 -11.90
N GLU A 15 4.63 8.55 -12.57
CA GLU A 15 4.56 8.41 -14.02
C GLU A 15 3.12 8.18 -14.47
N LEU A 16 2.36 7.37 -13.73
CA LEU A 16 0.94 7.12 -14.02
C LEU A 16 0.02 8.28 -13.60
N CYS A 17 0.37 9.02 -12.55
CA CYS A 17 -0.41 10.16 -12.09
C CYS A 17 -0.18 11.43 -12.91
N GLY A 18 0.94 11.54 -13.64
CA GLY A 18 1.35 12.78 -14.30
C GLY A 18 2.11 13.74 -13.39
N GLY A 19 2.99 13.22 -12.53
CA GLY A 19 3.84 13.99 -11.63
C GLY A 19 3.21 14.32 -10.28
N LEU A 20 3.80 15.28 -9.55
CA LEU A 20 3.36 15.66 -8.21
C LEU A 20 1.91 16.15 -8.18
N ASP A 21 1.57 17.11 -9.04
CA ASP A 21 0.21 17.66 -9.09
C ASP A 21 -0.83 16.57 -9.38
N GLY A 22 -0.46 15.61 -10.22
CA GLY A 22 -1.23 14.41 -10.48
C GLY A 22 -1.46 13.57 -9.23
N MET A 23 -0.39 13.25 -8.50
CA MET A 23 -0.48 12.49 -7.26
C MET A 23 -1.38 13.18 -6.22
N LEU A 24 -1.32 14.51 -6.11
CA LEU A 24 -2.18 15.26 -5.20
C LEU A 24 -3.67 15.12 -5.58
N ARG A 25 -4.01 15.33 -6.85
CA ARG A 25 -5.40 15.17 -7.34
C ARG A 25 -5.92 13.74 -7.18
N VAL A 26 -5.09 12.74 -7.52
CA VAL A 26 -5.45 11.32 -7.37
C VAL A 26 -5.65 10.98 -5.89
N THR A 27 -4.79 11.49 -5.00
CA THR A 27 -4.89 11.27 -3.56
C THR A 27 -6.19 11.85 -3.00
N GLU A 28 -6.50 13.11 -3.34
CA GLU A 28 -7.77 13.76 -2.95
C GLU A 28 -8.99 12.95 -3.41
N ALA A 29 -9.01 12.58 -4.69
CA ALA A 29 -10.11 11.81 -5.28
C ALA A 29 -10.26 10.42 -4.65
N ALA A 30 -9.15 9.70 -4.46
CA ALA A 30 -9.17 8.38 -3.83
C ALA A 30 -9.64 8.44 -2.37
N MET A 31 -9.18 9.41 -1.58
CA MET A 31 -9.67 9.58 -0.20
C MET A 31 -11.16 9.91 -0.17
N ALA A 32 -11.65 10.79 -1.06
CA ALA A 32 -13.07 11.06 -1.22
C ALA A 32 -13.88 9.81 -1.66
N GLY A 33 -13.21 8.83 -2.27
CA GLY A 33 -13.78 7.54 -2.61
C GLY A 33 -13.70 6.48 -1.51
N GLY A 34 -12.97 6.73 -0.42
CA GLY A 34 -12.82 5.80 0.72
C GLY A 34 -11.44 5.15 0.88
N ALA A 35 -10.40 5.60 0.18
CA ALA A 35 -9.03 5.13 0.45
C ALA A 35 -8.59 5.50 1.87
N GLY A 36 -8.30 4.49 2.69
CA GLY A 36 -7.88 4.66 4.08
C GLY A 36 -6.36 4.73 4.26
N VAL A 37 -5.60 4.28 3.26
CA VAL A 37 -4.13 4.32 3.23
C VAL A 37 -3.64 4.84 1.89
N VAL A 38 -2.64 5.72 1.95
CA VAL A 38 -1.94 6.27 0.79
C VAL A 38 -0.45 6.07 0.97
N GLN A 39 0.21 5.43 0.01
CA GLN A 39 1.65 5.23 -0.01
C GLN A 39 2.29 6.02 -1.14
N LEU A 40 3.27 6.85 -0.81
CA LEU A 40 4.14 7.48 -1.78
C LEU A 40 5.18 6.46 -2.27
N ARG A 41 5.15 6.14 -3.56
CA ARG A 41 6.14 5.31 -4.24
C ARG A 41 6.57 5.95 -5.56
N ALA A 42 7.82 6.41 -5.63
CA ALA A 42 8.37 7.12 -6.78
C ALA A 42 9.79 6.62 -7.13
N PRO A 43 9.96 5.37 -7.57
CA PRO A 43 11.28 4.73 -7.67
C PRO A 43 12.26 5.44 -8.62
N GLN A 44 11.76 6.19 -9.61
CA GLN A 44 12.60 6.93 -10.57
C GLN A 44 12.97 8.34 -10.09
N TRP A 45 12.40 8.80 -8.98
CA TRP A 45 12.60 10.16 -8.49
C TRP A 45 13.83 10.28 -7.60
N LYS A 46 14.49 11.44 -7.66
CA LYS A 46 15.59 11.77 -6.75
C LYS A 46 15.08 12.22 -5.39
N LYS A 47 15.95 12.15 -4.38
CA LYS A 47 15.61 12.43 -2.97
C LYS A 47 14.89 13.77 -2.73
N ARG A 48 15.25 14.83 -3.47
CA ARG A 48 14.56 16.13 -3.38
C ARG A 48 13.08 16.03 -3.77
N GLN A 49 12.80 15.40 -4.91
CA GLN A 49 11.43 15.22 -5.40
C GLN A 49 10.60 14.34 -4.46
N TRP A 50 11.20 13.30 -3.88
CA TRP A 50 10.58 12.50 -2.82
C TRP A 50 10.17 13.35 -1.62
N LEU A 51 11.08 14.19 -1.12
CA LEU A 51 10.80 15.06 0.03
C LEU A 51 9.72 16.08 -0.29
N ASP A 52 9.77 16.70 -1.47
CA ASP A 52 8.78 17.70 -1.88
C ASP A 52 7.39 17.08 -2.03
N ALA A 53 7.29 15.88 -2.61
CA ALA A 53 6.03 15.13 -2.67
C ALA A 53 5.52 14.73 -1.29
N ALA A 54 6.37 14.17 -0.44
CA ALA A 54 5.99 13.75 0.89
C ALA A 54 5.49 14.93 1.74
N ARG A 55 6.11 16.11 1.61
CA ARG A 55 5.68 17.35 2.28
C ARG A 55 4.30 17.83 1.84
N ALA A 56 3.93 17.60 0.58
CA ALA A 56 2.62 17.96 0.06
C ALA A 56 1.55 16.92 0.41
N LEU A 57 1.88 15.63 0.30
CA LEU A 57 0.93 14.52 0.51
C LEU A 57 0.62 14.25 1.99
N GLN A 58 1.60 14.37 2.89
CA GLN A 58 1.42 14.08 4.32
C GLN A 58 0.29 14.92 4.95
N PRO A 59 0.27 16.26 4.86
CA PRO A 59 -0.79 17.06 5.46
C PRO A 59 -2.15 16.81 4.78
N LEU A 60 -2.15 16.60 3.47
CA LEU A 60 -3.34 16.26 2.70
C LEU A 60 -3.99 14.97 3.21
N CYS A 61 -3.21 13.90 3.37
CA CYS A 61 -3.70 12.62 3.91
C CYS A 61 -4.21 12.78 5.33
N ARG A 62 -3.48 13.53 6.17
CA ARG A 62 -3.88 13.82 7.56
C ARG A 62 -5.24 14.53 7.63
N GLN A 63 -5.46 15.52 6.76
CA GLN A 63 -6.73 16.24 6.66
C GLN A 63 -7.87 15.35 6.16
N GLY A 64 -7.58 14.47 5.20
CA GLY A 64 -8.53 13.47 4.69
C GLY A 64 -8.77 12.27 5.62
N GLY A 65 -8.02 12.17 6.72
CA GLY A 65 -8.13 11.10 7.70
C GLY A 65 -7.40 9.79 7.34
N ALA A 66 -6.80 9.72 6.15
CA ALA A 66 -6.04 8.58 5.67
C ALA A 66 -4.64 8.49 6.31
N VAL A 67 -4.12 7.26 6.42
CA VAL A 67 -2.74 7.00 6.83
C VAL A 67 -1.79 7.26 5.66
N PHE A 68 -0.71 8.01 5.90
CA PHE A 68 0.33 8.27 4.92
C PHE A 68 1.60 7.46 5.18
N VAL A 69 1.97 6.64 4.20
CA VAL A 69 3.13 5.74 4.26
C VAL A 69 4.14 6.13 3.18
N VAL A 70 5.44 6.04 3.48
CA VAL A 70 6.50 6.25 2.48
C VAL A 70 7.15 4.91 2.14
N ASN A 71 7.20 4.56 0.86
CA ASN A 71 7.83 3.32 0.40
C ASN A 71 9.37 3.43 0.50
N ASP A 72 10.01 2.51 1.23
CA ASP A 72 11.45 2.28 1.42
C ASP A 72 12.27 3.43 2.05
N GLN A 73 11.90 4.69 1.79
CA GLN A 73 12.66 5.89 2.12
C GLN A 73 12.41 6.35 3.56
N VAL A 74 12.99 5.65 4.54
CA VAL A 74 12.84 5.94 5.99
C VAL A 74 13.25 7.37 6.34
N ASP A 75 14.32 7.89 5.73
CA ASP A 75 14.79 9.25 5.96
C ASP A 75 13.77 10.31 5.50
N VAL A 76 13.09 10.07 4.37
CA VAL A 76 12.01 10.94 3.88
C VAL A 76 10.80 10.86 4.81
N ALA A 77 10.43 9.66 5.26
CA ALA A 77 9.33 9.46 6.21
C ALA A 77 9.55 10.24 7.51
N LEU A 78 10.76 10.16 8.07
CA LEU A 78 11.16 10.91 9.26
C LEU A 78 11.12 12.42 9.03
N ALA A 79 11.63 12.90 7.89
CA ALA A 79 11.72 14.32 7.58
C ALA A 79 10.35 15.03 7.47
N VAL A 80 9.28 14.29 7.19
CA VAL A 80 7.92 14.85 7.07
C VAL A 80 6.97 14.41 8.20
N GLY A 81 7.44 13.54 9.11
CA GLY A 81 6.58 12.94 10.12
C GLY A 81 5.44 12.11 9.50
N ALA A 82 5.78 11.25 8.53
CA ALA A 82 4.84 10.28 7.96
C ALA A 82 4.36 9.30 9.04
N ASP A 83 3.17 8.74 8.84
CA ASP A 83 2.59 7.79 9.80
C ASP A 83 3.35 6.44 9.79
N GLY A 84 4.03 6.13 8.68
CA GLY A 84 4.77 4.88 8.56
C GLY A 84 5.61 4.73 7.30
N VAL A 85 6.17 3.54 7.14
CA VAL A 85 6.87 3.09 5.93
C VAL A 85 6.43 1.69 5.51
N HIS A 86 6.55 1.40 4.23
CA HIS A 86 6.44 0.03 3.71
C HIS A 86 7.78 -0.35 3.13
N VAL A 87 8.29 -1.54 3.47
CA VAL A 87 9.58 -2.06 3.00
C VAL A 87 9.43 -3.42 2.33
N GLY A 88 10.29 -3.69 1.36
CA GLY A 88 10.47 -4.99 0.76
C GLY A 88 11.54 -5.83 1.45
N GLN A 89 11.73 -7.04 0.92
CA GLN A 89 12.67 -8.04 1.46
C GLN A 89 14.15 -7.68 1.25
N GLN A 90 14.43 -6.72 0.37
CA GLN A 90 15.79 -6.28 0.02
C GLN A 90 16.11 -4.87 0.56
N ASP A 91 15.16 -4.26 1.26
CA ASP A 91 15.29 -2.93 1.84
C ASP A 91 15.84 -3.02 3.27
N LEU A 92 15.77 -1.91 4.03
CA LEU A 92 16.17 -1.94 5.44
C LEU A 92 15.34 -2.98 6.22
N PRO A 93 15.99 -3.82 7.06
CA PRO A 93 15.26 -4.78 7.88
C PRO A 93 14.26 -4.08 8.80
N VAL A 94 13.08 -4.68 8.99
CA VAL A 94 12.00 -4.16 9.87
C VAL A 94 12.51 -3.75 11.25
N ALA A 95 13.42 -4.53 11.85
CA ALA A 95 13.99 -4.20 13.15
C ALA A 95 14.76 -2.86 13.15
N VAL A 96 15.51 -2.59 12.07
CA VAL A 96 16.24 -1.32 11.89
C VAL A 96 15.26 -0.17 11.65
N VAL A 97 14.25 -0.39 10.80
CA VAL A 97 13.19 0.60 10.56
C VAL A 97 12.48 0.97 11.86
N ARG A 98 12.11 -0.02 12.67
CA ARG A 98 11.47 0.16 13.98
C ARG A 98 12.35 0.95 14.94
N GLN A 99 13.66 0.68 14.96
CA GLN A 99 14.61 1.43 15.78
C GLN A 99 14.69 2.91 15.35
N LEU A 100 14.68 3.20 14.05
CA LEU A 100 14.78 4.56 13.51
C LEU A 100 13.48 5.37 13.71
N MET A 101 12.33 4.76 13.45
CA MET A 101 11.04 5.46 13.46
C MET A 101 10.32 5.41 14.81
N GLY A 102 10.75 4.54 15.72
CA GLY A 102 10.18 4.40 17.05
C GLY A 102 8.92 3.51 17.10
N PRO A 103 8.35 3.32 18.29
CA PRO A 103 7.33 2.31 18.56
C PRO A 103 5.94 2.63 18.00
N GLN A 104 5.69 3.87 17.58
CA GLN A 104 4.38 4.31 17.10
C GLN A 104 4.25 4.30 15.57
N ALA A 105 5.37 4.19 14.84
CA ALA A 105 5.35 4.20 13.39
C ALA A 105 4.68 2.94 12.84
N LEU A 106 3.91 3.07 11.77
CA LEU A 106 3.36 1.94 11.06
C LEU A 106 4.41 1.34 10.12
N ILE A 107 4.69 0.04 10.22
CA ILE A 107 5.68 -0.64 9.38
C ILE A 107 5.02 -1.78 8.61
N GLY A 108 4.95 -1.62 7.29
CA GLY A 108 4.51 -2.66 6.37
C GLY A 108 5.66 -3.47 5.80
N LEU A 109 5.44 -4.76 5.56
CA LEU A 109 6.41 -5.65 4.91
C LEU A 109 5.77 -6.38 3.71
N SER A 110 6.44 -6.36 2.57
CA SER A 110 6.03 -7.21 1.42
C SER A 110 6.34 -8.69 1.68
N VAL A 111 5.39 -9.58 1.42
CA VAL A 111 5.51 -11.04 1.57
C VAL A 111 4.97 -11.75 0.32
N ASN A 112 5.78 -12.62 -0.26
CA ASN A 112 5.51 -13.23 -1.57
C ASN A 112 5.44 -14.77 -1.52
N HIS A 113 5.64 -15.40 -0.36
CA HIS A 113 5.48 -16.85 -0.17
C HIS A 113 5.48 -17.24 1.33
N ALA A 114 5.09 -18.48 1.63
CA ALA A 114 4.95 -18.98 3.01
C ALA A 114 6.25 -18.91 3.82
N GLY A 115 7.40 -19.18 3.20
CA GLY A 115 8.70 -19.04 3.85
C GLY A 115 8.99 -17.60 4.34
N GLN A 116 8.59 -16.56 3.59
CA GLN A 116 8.72 -15.17 4.03
C GLN A 116 7.72 -14.85 5.14
N LEU A 117 6.50 -15.38 5.07
CA LEU A 117 5.50 -15.24 6.14
C LEU A 117 6.00 -15.84 7.46
N ALA A 118 6.58 -17.04 7.43
CA ALA A 118 7.12 -17.70 8.60
C ALA A 118 8.36 -16.98 9.18
N ALA A 119 9.03 -16.15 8.37
CA ALA A 119 10.21 -15.39 8.76
C ALA A 119 9.90 -13.90 9.04
N VAL A 120 8.62 -13.50 9.15
CA VAL A 120 8.25 -12.11 9.48
C VAL A 120 8.85 -11.74 10.84
N PRO A 121 9.75 -10.74 10.90
CA PRO A 121 10.36 -10.34 12.15
C PRO A 121 9.35 -9.57 13.03
N PRO A 122 9.54 -9.55 14.36
CA PRO A 122 8.79 -8.67 15.24
C PRO A 122 8.91 -7.20 14.80
N GLY A 123 7.81 -6.45 14.97
CA GLY A 123 7.76 -5.02 14.70
C GLY A 123 7.16 -4.63 13.35
N ALA A 124 6.83 -5.58 12.48
CA ALA A 124 5.93 -5.33 11.36
C ALA A 124 4.47 -5.25 11.87
N ASP A 125 3.70 -4.33 11.30
CA ASP A 125 2.32 -4.05 11.71
C ASP A 125 1.28 -4.52 10.68
N TYR A 126 1.67 -4.67 9.41
CA TYR A 126 0.83 -5.23 8.36
C TYR A 126 1.68 -5.83 7.22
N LEU A 127 1.07 -6.69 6.41
CA LEU A 127 1.74 -7.38 5.30
C LEU A 127 1.11 -7.05 3.95
N GLY A 128 1.95 -6.79 2.94
CA GLY A 128 1.53 -6.72 1.55
C GLY A 128 1.76 -8.07 0.87
N LEU A 129 0.69 -8.79 0.51
CA LEU A 129 0.75 -10.11 -0.11
C LEU A 129 0.66 -10.00 -1.63
N GLY A 130 1.74 -10.33 -2.34
CA GLY A 130 1.72 -10.20 -3.80
C GLY A 130 2.98 -10.67 -4.53
N PRO A 131 2.99 -10.55 -5.87
CA PRO A 131 1.86 -10.10 -6.69
C PRO A 131 0.74 -11.16 -6.78
N VAL A 132 -0.53 -10.75 -6.61
CA VAL A 132 -1.69 -11.67 -6.68
C VAL A 132 -1.97 -12.10 -8.12
N PHE A 133 -1.91 -11.16 -9.05
CA PHE A 133 -2.03 -11.37 -10.49
C PHE A 133 -0.81 -10.78 -11.22
N ALA A 134 -0.65 -11.10 -12.50
CA ALA A 134 0.38 -10.49 -13.34
C ALA A 134 0.23 -8.96 -13.38
N THR A 135 1.34 -8.24 -13.31
CA THR A 135 1.39 -6.77 -13.34
C THR A 135 2.64 -6.28 -14.05
N SER A 136 2.54 -5.13 -14.72
CA SER A 136 3.66 -4.46 -15.37
C SER A 136 4.22 -3.27 -14.55
N THR A 137 3.63 -2.95 -13.39
CA THR A 137 3.98 -1.77 -12.60
C THR A 137 5.34 -1.88 -11.89
N LYS A 138 5.73 -3.09 -11.47
CA LYS A 138 7.06 -3.38 -10.90
C LYS A 138 7.79 -4.32 -11.85
N LYS A 139 8.91 -3.86 -12.43
CA LYS A 139 9.69 -4.63 -13.41
C LYS A 139 10.32 -5.89 -12.81
N ASP A 140 10.63 -5.86 -11.51
CA ASP A 140 11.19 -6.99 -10.74
C ASP A 140 10.11 -7.67 -9.88
N ALA A 141 8.91 -7.85 -10.43
CA ALA A 141 7.83 -8.53 -9.71
C ALA A 141 8.19 -10.01 -9.46
N ALA A 142 7.92 -10.47 -8.24
CA ALA A 142 8.05 -11.89 -7.89
C ALA A 142 7.05 -12.75 -8.68
N PRO A 143 7.19 -14.08 -8.68
CA PRO A 143 6.20 -14.97 -9.28
C PRO A 143 4.78 -14.69 -8.75
N VAL A 144 3.79 -14.81 -9.62
CA VAL A 144 2.39 -14.60 -9.28
C VAL A 144 1.94 -15.64 -8.25
N LEU A 145 1.36 -15.18 -7.14
CA LEU A 145 0.79 -16.03 -6.08
C LEU A 145 -0.47 -16.78 -6.56
N GLY A 146 -1.39 -16.05 -7.21
CA GLY A 146 -2.75 -16.51 -7.43
C GLY A 146 -3.59 -16.55 -6.15
N LEU A 147 -4.90 -16.77 -6.32
CA LEU A 147 -5.88 -16.66 -5.24
C LEU A 147 -5.73 -17.75 -4.16
N ALA A 148 -5.36 -18.98 -4.54
CA ALA A 148 -5.23 -20.09 -3.59
C ALA A 148 -4.07 -19.87 -2.63
N GLN A 149 -2.90 -19.44 -3.13
CA GLN A 149 -1.76 -19.13 -2.26
C GLN A 149 -2.03 -17.89 -1.43
N LEU A 150 -2.67 -16.86 -2.02
CA LEU A 150 -3.08 -15.67 -1.28
C LEU A 150 -3.96 -16.04 -0.07
N ALA A 151 -4.97 -16.89 -0.27
CA ALA A 151 -5.86 -17.31 0.81
C ALA A 151 -5.11 -18.07 1.92
N GLY A 152 -4.18 -18.95 1.54
CA GLY A 152 -3.33 -19.64 2.51
C GLY A 152 -2.44 -18.69 3.33
N LEU A 153 -1.87 -17.67 2.69
CA LEU A 153 -1.04 -16.66 3.37
C LEU A 153 -1.88 -15.74 4.27
N ALA A 154 -3.04 -15.28 3.80
CA ALA A 154 -3.94 -14.44 4.57
C ALA A 154 -4.44 -15.16 5.83
N ALA A 155 -4.88 -16.42 5.70
CA ALA A 155 -5.34 -17.23 6.83
C ALA A 155 -4.24 -17.56 7.85
N ALA A 156 -2.99 -17.69 7.40
CA ALA A 156 -1.85 -17.98 8.27
C ALA A 156 -1.22 -16.72 8.91
N SER A 157 -1.58 -15.53 8.44
CA SER A 157 -0.99 -14.28 8.92
C SER A 157 -1.55 -13.89 10.29
N PRO A 158 -0.69 -13.58 11.27
CA PRO A 158 -1.13 -13.00 12.55
C PRO A 158 -1.33 -11.47 12.46
N LEU A 159 -0.97 -10.85 11.33
CA LEU A 159 -1.05 -9.42 11.09
C LEU A 159 -2.09 -9.11 10.01
N PRO A 160 -2.65 -7.87 10.01
CA PRO A 160 -3.46 -7.40 8.89
C PRO A 160 -2.76 -7.57 7.55
N THR A 161 -3.51 -7.97 6.53
CA THR A 161 -2.98 -8.25 5.19
C THR A 161 -3.67 -7.46 4.10
N VAL A 162 -2.90 -6.99 3.12
CA VAL A 162 -3.41 -6.39 1.90
C VAL A 162 -2.92 -7.14 0.68
N GLY A 163 -3.84 -7.55 -0.20
CA GLY A 163 -3.47 -8.14 -1.49
C GLY A 163 -2.96 -7.05 -2.43
N ILE A 164 -1.87 -7.30 -3.15
CA ILE A 164 -1.31 -6.34 -4.12
C ILE A 164 -0.87 -7.03 -5.42
N GLY A 165 -0.95 -6.30 -6.54
CA GLY A 165 -0.40 -6.74 -7.84
C GLY A 165 -1.48 -7.22 -8.81
N GLY A 166 -1.68 -6.45 -9.88
CA GLY A 166 -2.61 -6.77 -10.97
C GLY A 166 -4.09 -6.71 -10.57
N ILE A 167 -4.41 -6.07 -9.45
CA ILE A 167 -5.77 -5.92 -8.94
C ILE A 167 -6.48 -4.79 -9.68
N THR A 168 -7.73 -5.03 -10.06
CA THR A 168 -8.66 -4.10 -10.71
C THR A 168 -10.04 -4.25 -10.05
N PRO A 169 -11.00 -3.31 -10.28
CA PRO A 169 -12.35 -3.48 -9.75
C PRO A 169 -13.01 -4.80 -10.17
N ALA A 170 -12.75 -5.24 -11.40
CA ALA A 170 -13.30 -6.48 -11.95
C ALA A 170 -12.82 -7.76 -11.24
N ASN A 171 -11.64 -7.75 -10.59
CA ASN A 171 -11.10 -8.92 -9.89
C ASN A 171 -10.95 -8.75 -8.38
N ALA A 172 -11.08 -7.53 -7.84
CA ALA A 172 -10.89 -7.22 -6.42
C ALA A 172 -11.81 -8.04 -5.50
N GLY A 173 -13.04 -8.33 -5.92
CA GLY A 173 -13.96 -9.17 -5.15
C GLY A 173 -13.40 -10.57 -4.86
N SER A 174 -12.68 -11.16 -5.82
CA SER A 174 -12.03 -12.46 -5.61
C SER A 174 -10.84 -12.39 -4.64
N VAL A 175 -10.18 -11.24 -4.56
CA VAL A 175 -9.08 -10.99 -3.61
C VAL A 175 -9.64 -10.83 -2.21
N PHE A 176 -10.71 -10.06 -2.02
CA PHE A 176 -11.40 -9.97 -0.72
C PHE A 176 -11.93 -11.33 -0.26
N ALA A 177 -12.51 -12.12 -1.17
CA ALA A 177 -12.97 -13.47 -0.86
C ALA A 177 -11.85 -14.44 -0.45
N ALA A 178 -10.59 -14.13 -0.76
CA ALA A 178 -9.42 -14.86 -0.27
C ALA A 178 -9.08 -14.54 1.21
N GLY A 179 -9.77 -13.59 1.83
CA GLY A 179 -9.67 -13.33 3.28
C GLY A 179 -8.67 -12.24 3.68
N VAL A 180 -8.19 -11.42 2.74
CA VAL A 180 -7.36 -10.25 3.07
C VAL A 180 -8.19 -9.13 3.71
N ASP A 181 -7.56 -8.26 4.49
CA ASP A 181 -8.20 -7.09 5.11
C ASP A 181 -8.38 -5.93 4.14
N GLY A 182 -7.68 -5.95 3.01
CA GLY A 182 -7.73 -4.89 2.02
C GLY A 182 -7.06 -5.23 0.70
N VAL A 183 -7.21 -4.33 -0.26
CA VAL A 183 -6.55 -4.39 -1.56
C VAL A 183 -5.70 -3.15 -1.79
N ALA A 184 -4.47 -3.35 -2.26
CA ALA A 184 -3.57 -2.29 -2.67
C ALA A 184 -3.51 -2.18 -4.19
N LEU A 185 -3.73 -0.96 -4.69
CA LEU A 185 -3.81 -0.68 -6.12
C LEU A 185 -2.88 0.47 -6.51
N VAL A 186 -2.31 0.35 -7.71
CA VAL A 186 -1.50 1.39 -8.34
C VAL A 186 -2.21 1.92 -9.57
N SER A 187 -2.07 1.24 -10.72
CA SER A 187 -2.54 1.71 -12.01
C SER A 187 -4.06 1.87 -12.10
N ALA A 188 -4.82 0.98 -11.46
CA ALA A 188 -6.28 1.02 -11.47
C ALA A 188 -6.84 2.34 -10.91
N ILE A 189 -6.13 3.00 -9.99
CA ILE A 189 -6.55 4.30 -9.41
C ILE A 189 -5.74 5.44 -10.05
N CYS A 190 -4.41 5.30 -10.16
CA CYS A 190 -3.54 6.36 -10.68
C CYS A 190 -3.88 6.78 -12.13
N SER A 191 -4.31 5.82 -12.96
CA SER A 191 -4.64 6.05 -14.37
C SER A 191 -6.14 6.13 -14.65
N ALA A 192 -6.98 6.15 -13.61
CA ALA A 192 -8.42 6.27 -13.77
C ALA A 192 -8.82 7.67 -14.24
N ALA A 193 -9.79 7.75 -15.14
CA ALA A 193 -10.42 9.03 -15.49
C ALA A 193 -11.18 9.64 -14.29
N ASP A 194 -11.74 8.79 -13.43
CA ASP A 194 -12.37 9.17 -12.17
C ASP A 194 -11.85 8.27 -11.02
N PRO A 195 -10.73 8.65 -10.36
CA PRO A 195 -10.16 7.89 -9.26
C PRO A 195 -11.13 7.75 -8.06
N ALA A 196 -12.02 8.71 -7.85
CA ALA A 196 -12.99 8.67 -6.75
C ALA A 196 -14.06 7.60 -6.97
N SER A 197 -14.59 7.50 -8.19
CA SER A 197 -15.56 6.46 -8.55
C SER A 197 -14.94 5.06 -8.46
N VAL A 198 -13.75 4.86 -9.02
CA VAL A 198 -13.04 3.57 -8.94
C VAL A 198 -12.78 3.18 -7.49
N THR A 199 -12.36 4.14 -6.66
CA THR A 199 -12.11 3.87 -5.23
C THR A 199 -13.39 3.52 -4.47
N ARG A 200 -14.53 4.19 -4.75
CA ARG A 200 -15.83 3.82 -4.16
C ARG A 200 -16.27 2.41 -4.52
N GLU A 201 -16.11 2.04 -5.79
CA GLU A 201 -16.44 0.69 -6.27
C GLU A 201 -15.62 -0.36 -5.49
N LEU A 202 -14.31 -0.16 -5.38
CA LEU A 202 -13.43 -1.04 -4.61
C LEU A 202 -13.80 -1.10 -3.13
N TYR A 203 -14.10 0.05 -2.52
CA TYR A 203 -14.46 0.13 -1.11
C TYR A 203 -15.78 -0.62 -0.82
N ALA A 204 -16.74 -0.60 -1.74
CA ALA A 204 -18.00 -1.33 -1.61
C ALA A 204 -17.81 -2.85 -1.61
N LEU A 205 -16.75 -3.37 -2.23
CA LEU A 205 -16.46 -4.81 -2.30
C LEU A 205 -15.97 -5.40 -0.97
N LYS A 206 -15.51 -4.60 0.00
CA LYS A 206 -14.99 -5.12 1.28
C LYS A 206 -16.01 -5.93 2.10
N GLY A 207 -17.30 -5.68 1.87
CA GLY A 207 -18.41 -6.32 2.56
C GLY A 207 -18.79 -7.70 2.01
N THR A 208 -18.19 -8.15 0.90
CA THR A 208 -18.51 -9.46 0.30
C THR A 208 -17.63 -10.58 0.84
N ARG A 209 -17.52 -10.70 2.18
CA ARG A 209 -16.93 -11.90 2.80
C ARG A 209 -17.99 -13.01 2.79
N PRO A 210 -17.70 -14.20 2.21
CA PRO A 210 -18.59 -15.35 2.38
C PRO A 210 -18.70 -15.78 3.84
#